data_AF-A0A1G4X9H4-F1
#
_entry.id   AF-A0A1G4X9H4-F1
#
_cell.length_a   1.000
_cell.length_b   1.000
_cell.length_c   1.000
_cell.angle_alpha   90.00
_cell.angle_beta   90.00
_cell.angle_gamma   90.00
#
_symmetry.space_group_name_H-M   'P 1'
#
loop_
_entity.id
_entity.type
_entity.pdbx_description
1 polymer ?
#
loop_
_entity_poly.entity_id
_entity_poly.type
_entity_poly.pdbx_seq_one_letter_code
_entity_poly.pdbx_strand_id
1 'polypeptide(L)'
;MSAAAPALPRPGHLGTDRRLLTIAGELAVAITICVVGYFWAAEWFQVHEAAWTVQVLQLLGVDTSGVVPGSILIFRGPGEVLEGIVTLSCSSVLSVGGLVALTAVVLRGRGLHALFGLVVATAAVVVANMVRLVLSALAGWAWGGPAMTLFHDWAGTLWALASTLGGFLLMVCLTLPAAERAEQDVAGRHTARRPQSWARPGLGYRTADVVAPPAGSRPRLASFVHRRVLPRRLSAHLAARRESGRIDYRIGHQPVDRRIATVQRLAADGLGAHSASLVAVATYDDDARVLEALALAVAARQWEPVVDARVSALRLWARGWMQASGHRDDAPRPRRPHGAHAAPDGAVTAPRTAPPPARGALPTPLDFARPHPEDLP
;
A
#
# COMPACT_ATOMS: atom_id res chain seq x y z
N MET A 1 47.74 -29.92 9.02
CA MET A 1 46.89 -29.90 7.80
C MET A 1 45.50 -29.44 8.25
N SER A 2 45.18 -28.17 8.05
CA SER A 2 43.90 -27.57 8.47
C SER A 2 42.91 -27.71 7.33
N ALA A 3 41.86 -28.51 7.51
CA ALA A 3 40.82 -28.70 6.50
C ALA A 3 39.91 -27.47 6.47
N ALA A 4 39.91 -26.75 5.34
CA ALA A 4 39.02 -25.62 5.11
C ALA A 4 37.56 -26.11 5.05
N ALA A 5 36.70 -25.50 5.87
CA ALA A 5 35.28 -25.79 5.87
C ALA A 5 34.64 -25.41 4.51
N PRO A 6 33.70 -26.22 3.98
CA PRO A 6 33.06 -25.92 2.71
C PRO A 6 32.20 -24.65 2.82
N ALA A 7 32.41 -23.72 1.89
CA ALA A 7 31.63 -22.50 1.79
C ALA A 7 30.16 -22.83 1.50
N LEU A 8 29.27 -22.41 2.41
CA LEU A 8 27.83 -22.53 2.20
C LEU A 8 27.39 -21.70 0.99
N PRO A 9 26.52 -22.23 0.11
CA PRO A 9 26.02 -21.49 -1.04
C PRO A 9 25.21 -20.27 -0.57
N ARG A 10 25.55 -19.10 -1.12
CA ARG A 10 24.82 -17.85 -0.86
C ARG A 10 23.35 -18.02 -1.31
N PRO A 11 22.35 -17.64 -0.50
CA PRO A 11 20.96 -17.69 -0.90
C PRO A 11 20.73 -16.76 -2.11
N GLY A 12 20.29 -17.35 -3.22
CA GLY A 12 20.27 -16.72 -4.54
C GLY A 12 19.17 -15.68 -4.76
N HIS A 13 19.45 -14.81 -5.74
CA HIS A 13 18.69 -13.69 -6.33
C HIS A 13 17.22 -13.95 -6.75
N LEU A 14 16.66 -15.12 -6.51
CA LEU A 14 15.36 -15.57 -7.03
C LEU A 14 14.17 -14.68 -6.59
N GLY A 15 14.27 -14.04 -5.42
CA GLY A 15 13.25 -13.06 -4.96
C GLY A 15 13.31 -11.74 -5.72
N THR A 16 14.50 -11.30 -6.10
CA THR A 16 14.74 -10.05 -6.84
C THR A 16 14.27 -10.18 -8.28
N ASP A 17 14.53 -11.33 -8.92
CA ASP A 17 14.19 -11.55 -10.33
C ASP A 17 12.67 -11.56 -10.57
N ARG A 18 11.89 -12.17 -9.66
CA ARG A 18 10.42 -12.15 -9.75
C ARG A 18 9.83 -10.76 -9.56
N ARG A 19 10.42 -9.96 -8.68
CA ARG A 19 9.99 -8.57 -8.46
C ARG A 19 10.31 -7.71 -9.69
N LEU A 20 11.50 -7.88 -10.27
CA LEU A 20 11.90 -7.18 -11.50
C LEU A 20 10.98 -7.54 -12.67
N LEU A 21 10.65 -8.82 -12.85
CA LEU A 21 9.70 -9.26 -13.89
C LEU A 21 8.31 -8.65 -13.68
N THR A 22 7.87 -8.53 -12.42
CA THR A 22 6.58 -7.87 -12.10
C THR A 22 6.61 -6.39 -12.48
N ILE A 23 7.67 -5.67 -12.08
CA ILE A 23 7.85 -4.25 -12.42
C ILE A 23 7.95 -4.04 -13.93
N ALA A 24 8.71 -4.90 -14.63
CA ALA A 24 8.84 -4.85 -16.08
C ALA A 24 7.49 -5.09 -16.78
N GLY A 25 6.70 -6.04 -16.29
CA GLY A 25 5.35 -6.29 -16.79
C GLY A 25 4.40 -5.13 -16.55
N GLU A 26 4.45 -4.50 -15.36
CA GLU A 26 3.68 -3.30 -15.03
C GLU A 26 4.04 -2.11 -15.92
N LEU A 27 5.33 -1.89 -16.15
CA LEU A 27 5.82 -0.85 -17.04
C LEU A 27 5.39 -1.10 -18.50
N ALA A 28 5.50 -2.34 -18.98
CA ALA A 28 5.08 -2.71 -20.33
C ALA A 28 3.58 -2.47 -20.54
N VAL A 29 2.75 -2.77 -19.55
CA VAL A 29 1.31 -2.48 -19.58
C VAL A 29 1.07 -0.96 -19.63
N ALA A 30 1.74 -0.18 -18.79
CA ALA A 30 1.61 1.28 -18.80
C ALA A 30 1.98 1.87 -20.17
N ILE A 31 3.12 1.45 -20.73
CA ILE A 31 3.59 1.88 -22.05
C ILE A 31 2.55 1.51 -23.12
N THR A 32 2.04 0.28 -23.09
CA THR A 32 1.05 -0.18 -24.06
C THR A 32 -0.22 0.66 -24.01
N ILE A 33 -0.73 0.96 -22.81
CA ILE A 33 -1.91 1.82 -22.62
C ILE A 33 -1.65 3.21 -23.19
N CYS A 34 -0.50 3.82 -22.88
CA CYS A 34 -0.16 5.14 -23.39
C CYS A 34 -0.02 5.15 -24.92
N VAL A 35 0.64 4.16 -25.51
CA VAL A 35 0.87 4.07 -26.96
C VAL A 35 -0.44 3.81 -27.71
N VAL A 36 -1.24 2.84 -27.27
CA VAL A 36 -2.53 2.52 -27.91
C VAL A 36 -3.50 3.68 -27.73
N GLY A 37 -3.59 4.24 -26.52
CA GLY A 37 -4.40 5.41 -26.24
C GLY A 37 -4.00 6.62 -27.09
N TYR A 38 -2.70 6.83 -27.28
CA TYR A 38 -2.18 7.86 -28.17
C TYR A 38 -2.67 7.68 -29.61
N PHE A 39 -2.46 6.50 -30.22
CA PHE A 39 -2.82 6.31 -31.62
C PHE A 39 -4.33 6.37 -31.88
N TRP A 40 -5.15 6.01 -30.90
CA TRP A 40 -6.61 5.97 -31.06
C TRP A 40 -7.31 7.26 -30.63
N ALA A 41 -6.82 7.96 -29.61
CA ALA A 41 -7.53 9.09 -29.01
C ALA A 41 -6.96 10.45 -29.43
N ALA A 42 -5.72 10.52 -29.94
CA ALA A 42 -5.07 11.80 -30.24
C ALA A 42 -5.89 12.70 -31.18
N GLU A 43 -6.27 12.19 -32.34
CA GLU A 43 -7.02 12.95 -33.34
C GLU A 43 -8.39 13.39 -32.78
N TRP A 44 -9.08 12.47 -32.10
CA TRP A 44 -10.37 12.77 -31.49
C TRP A 44 -10.26 13.91 -30.48
N PHE A 45 -9.28 13.85 -29.58
CA PHE A 45 -9.06 14.91 -28.59
C PHE A 45 -8.70 16.23 -29.28
N GLN A 46 -7.75 16.27 -30.21
CA GLN A 46 -7.34 17.50 -30.88
C GLN A 46 -8.50 18.22 -31.57
N VAL A 47 -9.36 17.47 -32.28
CA VAL A 47 -10.52 18.04 -32.99
C VAL A 47 -11.55 18.58 -32.00
N HIS A 48 -11.89 17.83 -30.96
CA HIS A 48 -12.90 18.27 -29.99
C HIS A 48 -12.38 19.40 -29.10
N GLU A 49 -11.10 19.35 -28.72
CA GLU A 49 -10.46 20.40 -27.93
C GLU A 49 -10.39 21.72 -28.72
N ALA A 50 -10.06 21.67 -30.01
CA ALA A 50 -10.12 22.83 -30.90
C ALA A 50 -11.56 23.35 -31.04
N ALA A 51 -12.52 22.46 -31.29
CA ALA A 51 -13.92 22.82 -31.46
C ALA A 51 -14.53 23.48 -30.22
N TRP A 52 -14.26 22.95 -29.02
CA TRP A 52 -14.74 23.52 -27.77
C TRP A 52 -14.05 24.86 -27.47
N THR A 53 -12.76 24.99 -27.78
CA THR A 53 -12.05 26.27 -27.64
C THR A 53 -12.68 27.34 -28.52
N VAL A 54 -12.97 27.04 -29.79
CA VAL A 54 -13.67 27.94 -30.72
C VAL A 54 -15.04 28.36 -30.17
N GLN A 55 -15.84 27.40 -29.68
CA GLN A 55 -17.15 27.70 -29.10
C GLN A 55 -17.05 28.68 -27.91
N VAL A 56 -16.08 28.45 -27.02
CA VAL A 56 -15.87 29.35 -25.86
C VAL A 56 -15.39 30.73 -26.31
N LEU A 57 -14.49 30.82 -27.28
CA LEU A 57 -14.02 32.11 -27.82
C LEU A 57 -15.15 32.90 -28.48
N GLN A 58 -16.02 32.24 -29.24
CA GLN A 58 -17.22 32.86 -29.84
C GLN A 58 -18.20 33.36 -28.78
N LEU A 59 -18.39 32.60 -27.69
CA LEU A 59 -19.21 33.04 -26.54
C LEU A 59 -18.63 34.28 -25.85
N LEU A 60 -17.30 34.48 -25.92
CA LEU A 60 -16.61 35.66 -25.42
C LEU A 60 -16.58 36.83 -26.43
N GLY A 61 -17.18 36.65 -27.62
CA GLY A 61 -17.23 37.68 -28.67
C GLY A 61 -15.95 37.80 -29.49
N VAL A 62 -15.05 36.82 -29.44
CA VAL A 62 -13.85 36.77 -30.28
C VAL A 62 -14.23 36.24 -31.66
N ASP A 63 -13.80 36.96 -32.71
CA ASP A 63 -14.02 36.53 -34.08
C ASP A 63 -13.06 35.41 -34.46
N THR A 64 -13.60 34.24 -34.77
CA THR A 64 -12.84 33.03 -35.09
C THR A 64 -13.44 32.31 -36.30
N SER A 65 -12.62 31.59 -37.05
CA SER A 65 -13.14 30.71 -38.10
C SER A 65 -14.01 29.60 -37.52
N GLY A 66 -14.79 28.95 -38.39
CA GLY A 66 -15.39 27.65 -38.08
C GLY A 66 -14.32 26.60 -37.76
N VAL A 67 -14.77 25.46 -37.24
CA VAL A 67 -13.88 24.36 -36.83
C VAL A 67 -13.15 23.79 -38.05
N VAL A 68 -11.87 24.09 -38.17
CA VAL A 68 -10.94 23.37 -39.05
C VAL A 68 -10.29 22.26 -38.20
N PRO A 69 -10.11 21.02 -38.71
CA PRO A 69 -9.62 19.92 -37.88
C PRO A 69 -8.29 20.27 -37.18
N GLY A 70 -8.36 20.42 -35.85
CA GLY A 70 -7.18 20.70 -35.01
C GLY A 70 -6.59 22.11 -35.13
N SER A 71 -7.17 23.02 -35.93
CA SER A 71 -6.69 24.40 -36.06
C SER A 71 -7.78 25.43 -35.77
N ILE A 72 -7.33 26.57 -35.24
CA ILE A 72 -8.16 27.68 -34.77
C ILE A 72 -7.62 28.94 -35.43
N LEU A 73 -8.40 29.57 -36.32
CA LEU A 73 -8.04 30.88 -36.87
C LEU A 73 -8.74 31.96 -36.04
N ILE A 74 -7.96 32.92 -35.55
CA ILE A 74 -8.43 34.04 -34.74
C ILE A 74 -8.21 35.32 -35.54
N PHE A 75 -9.28 36.08 -35.77
CA PHE A 75 -9.24 37.32 -36.53
C PHE A 75 -9.04 38.51 -35.61
N ARG A 76 -8.00 39.32 -35.87
CA ARG A 76 -7.63 40.48 -35.06
C ARG A 76 -7.56 41.72 -35.95
N GLY A 77 -8.56 42.59 -35.84
CA GLY A 77 -8.60 43.84 -36.62
C GLY A 77 -8.51 43.60 -38.15
N PRO A 78 -8.27 44.66 -38.95
CA PRO A 78 -8.21 44.53 -40.39
C PRO A 78 -6.88 43.87 -40.84
N GLY A 79 -6.94 42.57 -41.13
CA GLY A 79 -5.89 41.84 -41.85
C GLY A 79 -4.93 40.99 -41.00
N GLU A 80 -5.01 41.00 -39.67
CA GLU A 80 -4.21 40.13 -38.81
C GLU A 80 -4.98 38.82 -38.53
N VAL A 81 -4.40 37.69 -38.94
CA VAL A 81 -4.94 36.35 -38.70
C VAL A 81 -3.92 35.57 -37.89
N LEU A 82 -4.33 35.07 -36.73
CA LEU A 82 -3.51 34.19 -35.91
C LEU A 82 -4.00 32.76 -36.08
N GLU A 83 -3.07 31.84 -36.38
CA GLU A 83 -3.35 30.41 -36.45
C GLU A 83 -2.86 29.73 -35.17
N GLY A 84 -3.78 29.14 -34.42
CA GLY A 84 -3.50 28.24 -33.31
C GLY A 84 -3.71 26.79 -33.72
N ILE A 85 -2.67 25.96 -33.65
CA ILE A 85 -2.75 24.53 -33.95
C ILE A 85 -2.71 23.75 -32.64
N VAL A 86 -3.74 22.94 -32.37
CA VAL A 86 -3.79 22.06 -31.21
C VAL A 86 -2.93 20.82 -31.50
N THR A 87 -1.64 20.93 -31.22
CA THR A 87 -0.70 19.80 -31.40
C THR A 87 -0.89 18.74 -30.31
N LEU A 88 -0.26 17.59 -30.50
CA LEU A 88 -0.28 16.48 -29.54
C LEU A 88 0.21 16.89 -28.15
N SER A 89 1.28 17.68 -28.10
CA SER A 89 1.84 18.23 -26.86
C SER A 89 0.86 19.19 -26.17
N CYS A 90 -0.11 19.72 -26.90
CA CYS A 90 -1.09 20.66 -26.39
C CYS A 90 -2.38 19.98 -25.90
N SER A 91 -2.53 18.71 -26.23
CA SER A 91 -3.74 17.96 -25.95
C SER A 91 -3.71 17.33 -24.57
N SER A 92 -4.88 17.27 -23.92
CA SER A 92 -5.01 16.56 -22.64
C SER A 92 -4.83 15.04 -22.77
N VAL A 93 -4.77 14.49 -23.99
CA VAL A 93 -4.62 13.05 -24.26
C VAL A 93 -3.43 12.42 -23.54
N LEU A 94 -2.29 13.13 -23.42
CA LEU A 94 -1.10 12.63 -22.74
C LEU A 94 -1.32 12.49 -21.23
N SER A 95 -1.91 13.52 -20.61
CA SER A 95 -2.23 13.52 -19.18
C SER A 95 -3.31 12.49 -18.85
N VAL A 96 -4.35 12.39 -19.69
CA VAL A 96 -5.41 11.38 -19.56
C VAL A 96 -4.84 9.96 -19.71
N GLY A 97 -4.02 9.72 -20.75
CA GLY A 97 -3.34 8.45 -20.94
C GLY A 97 -2.47 8.05 -19.74
N GLY A 98 -1.72 9.00 -19.19
CA GLY A 98 -0.93 8.82 -17.97
C GLY A 98 -1.78 8.43 -16.76
N LEU A 99 -2.91 9.11 -16.52
CA LEU A 99 -3.84 8.79 -15.44
C LEU A 99 -4.47 7.41 -15.61
N VAL A 100 -4.86 7.04 -16.83
CA VAL A 100 -5.42 5.71 -17.13
C VAL A 100 -4.37 4.64 -16.87
N ALA A 101 -3.13 4.82 -17.35
CA ALA A 101 -2.03 3.89 -17.14
C ALA A 101 -1.72 3.71 -15.64
N LEU A 102 -1.62 4.82 -14.89
CA LEU A 102 -1.41 4.79 -13.44
C LEU A 102 -2.55 4.06 -12.71
N THR A 103 -3.80 4.34 -13.07
CA THR A 103 -4.95 3.65 -12.48
C THR A 103 -4.90 2.15 -12.77
N ALA A 104 -4.59 1.78 -14.01
CA ALA A 104 -4.55 0.40 -14.47
C ALA A 104 -3.39 -0.41 -13.89
N VAL A 105 -2.31 0.22 -13.45
CA VAL A 105 -1.14 -0.45 -12.87
C VAL A 105 -1.15 -0.38 -11.34
N VAL A 106 -1.35 0.81 -10.78
CA VAL A 106 -1.22 1.08 -9.33
C VAL A 106 -2.50 0.74 -8.58
N LEU A 107 -3.68 1.00 -9.16
CA LEU A 107 -4.98 0.89 -8.46
C LEU A 107 -5.80 -0.35 -8.83
N ARG A 108 -5.16 -1.38 -9.41
CA ARG A 108 -5.77 -2.64 -9.92
C ARG A 108 -6.76 -3.32 -8.98
N GLY A 109 -6.56 -3.22 -7.67
CA GLY A 109 -7.38 -3.88 -6.66
C GLY A 109 -8.64 -3.12 -6.22
N ARG A 110 -8.85 -1.88 -6.69
CA ARG A 110 -9.78 -0.92 -6.05
C ARG A 110 -11.12 -0.72 -6.78
N GLY A 111 -11.39 -1.54 -7.81
CA GLY A 111 -12.71 -1.67 -8.45
C GLY A 111 -13.34 -0.34 -8.88
N LEU A 112 -14.64 -0.18 -8.60
CA LEU A 112 -15.43 0.99 -9.02
C LEU A 112 -14.95 2.33 -8.44
N HIS A 113 -14.26 2.34 -7.29
CA HIS A 113 -13.77 3.59 -6.70
C HIS A 113 -12.60 4.15 -7.52
N ALA A 114 -11.70 3.27 -7.99
CA ALA A 114 -10.63 3.64 -8.92
C ALA A 114 -11.19 4.23 -10.22
N LEU A 115 -12.23 3.60 -10.77
CA LEU A 115 -12.88 4.09 -11.98
C LEU A 115 -13.55 5.45 -11.76
N PHE A 116 -14.27 5.63 -10.65
CA PHE A 116 -14.90 6.91 -10.32
C PHE A 116 -13.85 8.03 -10.17
N GLY A 117 -12.79 7.78 -9.40
CA GLY A 117 -11.71 8.75 -9.23
C GLY A 117 -11.01 9.09 -10.55
N LEU A 118 -10.81 8.10 -11.43
CA LEU A 118 -10.26 8.30 -12.76
C LEU A 118 -11.17 9.17 -13.62
N VAL A 119 -12.47 8.87 -13.70
CA VAL A 119 -13.43 9.66 -14.50
C VAL A 119 -13.45 11.12 -14.06
N VAL A 120 -13.51 11.37 -12.75
CA VAL A 120 -13.53 12.73 -12.20
C VAL A 120 -12.19 13.45 -12.47
N ALA A 121 -11.06 12.78 -12.28
CA ALA A 121 -9.75 13.35 -12.56
C ALA A 121 -9.54 13.66 -14.05
N THR A 122 -9.95 12.75 -14.94
CA THR A 122 -9.92 12.96 -16.39
C THR A 122 -10.76 14.17 -16.78
N ALA A 123 -11.99 14.27 -16.28
CA ALA A 123 -12.85 15.43 -16.56
C ALA A 123 -12.20 16.75 -16.09
N ALA A 124 -11.63 16.77 -14.87
CA ALA A 124 -10.94 17.95 -14.35
C ALA A 124 -9.73 18.35 -15.19
N VAL A 125 -8.93 17.39 -15.64
CA VAL A 125 -7.76 17.65 -16.51
C VAL A 125 -8.18 18.17 -17.88
N VAL A 126 -9.23 17.61 -18.48
CA VAL A 126 -9.76 18.08 -19.77
C VAL A 126 -10.25 19.52 -19.65
N VAL A 127 -11.01 19.85 -18.59
CA VAL A 127 -11.47 21.21 -18.33
C VAL A 127 -10.29 22.16 -18.09
N ALA A 128 -9.28 21.75 -17.31
CA ALA A 128 -8.09 22.55 -17.10
C ALA A 128 -7.32 22.80 -18.39
N ASN A 129 -7.24 21.81 -19.30
CA ASN A 129 -6.61 22.00 -20.60
C ASN A 129 -7.44 22.93 -21.50
N MET A 130 -8.78 22.86 -21.46
CA MET A 130 -9.65 23.82 -22.14
C MET A 130 -9.37 25.25 -21.70
N VAL A 131 -9.31 25.49 -20.38
CA VAL A 131 -8.98 26.82 -19.84
C VAL A 131 -7.63 27.29 -20.37
N ARG A 132 -6.63 26.39 -20.41
CA ARG A 132 -5.31 26.71 -20.95
C ARG A 132 -5.36 27.15 -22.41
N LEU A 133 -6.03 26.39 -23.28
CA LEU A 133 -6.15 26.72 -24.71
C LEU A 133 -6.89 28.04 -24.94
N VAL A 134 -7.99 28.26 -24.22
CA VAL A 134 -8.76 29.51 -24.29
C VAL A 134 -7.91 30.69 -23.84
N LEU A 135 -7.18 30.58 -22.72
CA LEU A 135 -6.32 31.66 -22.24
C LEU A 135 -5.16 31.95 -23.20
N SER A 136 -4.54 30.92 -23.80
CA SER A 136 -3.54 31.11 -24.87
C SER A 136 -4.11 31.87 -26.05
N ALA A 137 -5.30 31.49 -26.53
CA ALA A 137 -5.97 32.14 -27.64
C ALA A 137 -6.36 33.59 -27.31
N LEU A 138 -6.90 33.84 -26.11
CA LEU A 138 -7.21 35.19 -25.63
C LEU A 138 -5.96 36.06 -25.50
N ALA A 139 -4.85 35.49 -25.07
CA ALA A 139 -3.58 36.21 -25.03
C ALA A 139 -3.10 36.61 -26.43
N GLY A 140 -3.26 35.70 -27.41
CA GLY A 140 -3.03 36.01 -28.82
C GLY A 140 -3.95 37.10 -29.34
N TRP A 141 -5.24 37.00 -29.06
CA TRP A 141 -6.22 37.99 -29.48
C TRP A 141 -5.94 39.38 -28.87
N ALA A 142 -5.62 39.46 -27.58
CA ALA A 142 -5.39 40.72 -26.87
C ALA A 142 -4.01 41.35 -27.17
N TRP A 143 -2.94 40.56 -27.24
CA TRP A 143 -1.56 41.05 -27.30
C TRP A 143 -0.75 40.56 -28.52
N GLY A 144 -1.34 39.78 -29.42
CA GLY A 144 -0.73 39.32 -30.67
C GLY A 144 0.00 37.98 -30.57
N GLY A 145 0.51 37.48 -31.70
CA GLY A 145 1.17 36.18 -31.82
C GLY A 145 2.29 35.89 -30.80
N PRO A 146 3.24 36.80 -30.55
CA PRO A 146 4.30 36.57 -29.57
C PRO A 146 3.77 36.32 -28.15
N ALA A 147 2.68 36.99 -27.76
CA ALA A 147 2.05 36.79 -26.47
C ALA A 147 1.32 35.44 -26.39
N MET A 148 0.68 35.01 -27.49
CA MET A 148 0.11 33.66 -27.61
C MET A 148 1.18 32.61 -27.36
N THR A 149 2.32 32.70 -28.06
CA THR A 149 3.44 31.77 -27.92
C THR A 149 4.02 31.79 -26.51
N LEU A 150 4.26 32.97 -25.93
CA LEU A 150 4.80 33.08 -24.57
C LEU A 150 3.85 32.47 -23.54
N PHE A 151 2.55 32.76 -23.64
CA PHE A 151 1.56 32.20 -22.73
C PHE A 151 1.44 30.69 -22.91
N HIS A 152 1.39 30.21 -24.15
CA HIS A 152 1.33 28.79 -24.48
C HIS A 152 2.55 28.00 -23.95
N ASP A 153 3.76 28.49 -24.22
CA ASP A 153 5.00 27.75 -23.95
C ASP A 153 5.38 27.80 -22.47
N TRP A 154 5.24 28.96 -21.81
CA TRP A 154 5.64 29.09 -20.40
C TRP A 154 4.49 28.84 -19.44
N ALA A 155 3.47 29.70 -19.48
CA ALA A 155 2.33 29.58 -18.57
C ALA A 155 1.56 28.29 -18.84
N GLY A 156 1.42 27.91 -20.12
CA GLY A 156 0.73 26.70 -20.53
C GLY A 156 1.49 25.43 -20.16
N THR A 157 2.83 25.41 -20.20
CA THR A 157 3.60 24.24 -19.71
C THR A 157 3.46 24.10 -18.20
N LEU A 158 3.63 25.19 -17.43
CA LEU A 158 3.45 25.16 -15.98
C LEU A 158 2.03 24.72 -15.60
N TRP A 159 1.02 25.23 -16.30
CA TRP A 159 -0.38 24.85 -16.11
C TRP A 159 -0.63 23.39 -16.44
N ALA A 160 -0.06 22.86 -17.52
CA ALA A 160 -0.20 21.45 -17.88
C ALA A 160 0.41 20.52 -16.82
N LEU A 161 1.58 20.88 -16.29
CA LEU A 161 2.21 20.14 -15.18
C LEU A 161 1.36 20.19 -13.91
N ALA A 162 0.90 21.39 -13.52
CA ALA A 162 0.09 21.60 -12.33
C ALA A 162 -1.27 20.88 -12.42
N SER A 163 -1.95 20.96 -13.57
CA SER A 163 -3.23 20.29 -13.79
C SER A 163 -3.10 18.77 -13.86
N THR A 164 -2.02 18.24 -14.44
CA THR A 164 -1.76 16.79 -14.45
C THR A 164 -1.48 16.27 -13.04
N LEU A 165 -0.63 16.96 -12.28
CA LEU A 165 -0.38 16.64 -10.87
C LEU A 165 -1.66 16.76 -10.04
N GLY A 166 -2.43 17.85 -10.22
CA GLY A 166 -3.70 18.06 -9.56
C GLY A 166 -4.72 16.96 -9.87
N GLY A 167 -4.81 16.53 -11.13
CA GLY A 167 -5.65 15.40 -11.56
C GLY A 167 -5.23 14.09 -10.90
N PHE A 168 -3.92 13.81 -10.83
CA PHE A 168 -3.40 12.65 -10.11
C PHE A 168 -3.74 12.71 -8.61
N LEU A 169 -3.52 13.85 -7.95
CA LEU A 169 -3.83 14.03 -6.54
C LEU A 169 -5.34 13.90 -6.28
N LEU A 170 -6.17 14.47 -7.15
CA LEU A 170 -7.64 14.35 -7.07
C LEU A 170 -8.06 12.88 -7.21
N MET A 171 -7.50 12.16 -8.19
CA MET A 171 -7.71 10.72 -8.34
C MET A 171 -7.30 9.98 -7.07
N VAL A 172 -6.12 10.25 -6.50
CA VAL A 172 -5.68 9.62 -5.24
C VAL A 172 -6.63 9.95 -4.09
N CYS A 173 -7.03 11.21 -3.90
CA CYS A 173 -7.96 11.64 -2.86
C CYS A 173 -9.31 10.91 -2.96
N LEU A 174 -9.83 10.71 -4.17
CA LEU A 174 -11.11 10.01 -4.40
C LEU A 174 -10.99 8.48 -4.32
N THR A 175 -9.79 7.93 -4.50
CA THR A 175 -9.55 6.48 -4.51
C THR A 175 -8.99 5.94 -3.19
N LEU A 176 -8.43 6.82 -2.36
CA LEU A 176 -8.12 6.52 -0.98
C LEU A 176 -9.43 6.22 -0.23
N PRO A 177 -9.45 5.20 0.64
CA PRO A 177 -10.64 4.90 1.41
C PRO A 177 -10.95 6.11 2.30
N ALA A 178 -12.24 6.37 2.56
CA ALA A 178 -12.63 7.27 3.64
C ALA A 178 -11.77 7.01 4.89
N ALA A 179 -11.35 8.06 5.60
CA ALA A 179 -10.45 8.00 6.76
C ALA A 179 -10.84 6.94 7.80
N GLU A 180 -12.11 6.52 7.80
CA GLU A 180 -12.70 5.41 8.56
C GLU A 180 -12.08 4.02 8.29
N ARG A 181 -11.41 3.81 7.14
CA ARG A 181 -10.67 2.57 6.82
C ARG A 181 -9.15 2.76 6.83
N ALA A 182 -8.66 3.97 7.00
CA ALA A 182 -7.24 4.17 7.26
C ALA A 182 -6.93 3.52 8.61
N GLU A 183 -5.86 2.72 8.68
CA GLU A 183 -5.49 2.12 9.95
C GLU A 183 -5.06 3.18 10.95
N GLN A 184 -4.71 4.41 10.52
CA GLN A 184 -4.29 5.56 11.33
C GLN A 184 -4.79 6.88 10.72
N ASP A 185 -5.22 7.84 11.54
CA ASP A 185 -5.47 9.24 11.15
C ASP A 185 -4.16 10.02 11.00
N VAL A 186 -4.31 11.27 10.56
CA VAL A 186 -3.23 12.26 10.39
C VAL A 186 -2.50 12.57 11.72
N ALA A 187 -3.13 12.31 12.87
CA ALA A 187 -2.52 12.43 14.19
C ALA A 187 -1.91 11.10 14.69
N GLY A 188 -1.84 10.07 13.84
CA GLY A 188 -1.31 8.74 14.17
C GLY A 188 -2.27 7.86 14.98
N ARG A 189 -3.49 8.30 15.25
CA ARG A 189 -4.48 7.54 16.02
C ARG A 189 -5.21 6.58 15.11
N HIS A 190 -5.36 5.33 15.54
CA HIS A 190 -6.04 4.32 14.73
C HIS A 190 -7.53 4.66 14.49
N THR A 191 -7.92 5.00 13.24
CA THR A 191 -9.31 5.39 12.88
C THR A 191 -10.18 4.29 12.35
N ALA A 192 -9.59 3.17 11.92
CA ALA A 192 -10.34 1.94 11.83
C ALA A 192 -10.99 1.73 13.21
N ARG A 193 -12.33 1.72 13.28
CA ARG A 193 -13.11 1.30 14.46
C ARG A 193 -12.66 -0.11 14.85
N ARG A 194 -11.53 -0.22 15.51
CA ARG A 194 -11.06 -1.39 16.24
C ARG A 194 -11.18 -1.01 17.71
N PRO A 195 -11.83 -1.84 18.53
CA PRO A 195 -11.78 -1.63 19.95
C PRO A 195 -10.31 -1.51 20.36
N GLN A 196 -9.96 -0.50 21.16
CA GLN A 196 -8.61 -0.28 21.72
C GLN A 196 -8.13 -1.42 22.64
N SER A 197 -8.79 -2.57 22.56
CA SER A 197 -8.58 -3.71 23.40
C SER A 197 -8.80 -4.95 22.53
N TRP A 198 -7.71 -5.63 22.23
CA TRP A 198 -7.69 -7.06 21.87
C TRP A 198 -8.45 -7.92 22.91
N ALA A 199 -8.78 -7.36 24.08
CA ALA A 199 -9.32 -8.04 25.26
C ALA A 199 -10.48 -7.34 26.02
N ARG A 200 -11.28 -6.39 25.49
CA ARG A 200 -12.55 -5.99 26.17
C ARG A 200 -13.77 -6.64 25.54
N PRO A 201 -14.58 -7.38 26.33
CA PRO A 201 -15.87 -7.88 25.87
C PRO A 201 -16.80 -6.69 25.64
N GLY A 202 -17.41 -6.61 24.45
CA GLY A 202 -18.49 -5.66 24.19
C GLY A 202 -18.55 -5.05 22.80
N LEU A 203 -17.48 -5.12 21.98
CA LEU A 203 -17.55 -4.61 20.60
C LEU A 203 -17.90 -5.72 19.60
N GLY A 204 -19.21 -5.94 19.45
CA GLY A 204 -19.80 -6.33 18.18
C GLY A 204 -19.57 -7.76 17.71
N TYR A 205 -19.95 -8.75 18.52
CA TYR A 205 -20.44 -10.01 17.97
C TYR A 205 -21.75 -10.41 18.65
N ARG A 206 -22.76 -10.64 17.81
CA ARG A 206 -23.97 -11.37 18.17
C ARG A 206 -23.52 -12.68 18.81
N THR A 207 -23.89 -12.86 20.08
CA THR A 207 -23.91 -14.15 20.73
C THR A 207 -24.68 -15.12 19.85
N ALA A 208 -24.27 -16.39 19.85
CA ALA A 208 -24.88 -17.44 19.02
C ALA A 208 -26.36 -17.74 19.40
N ASP A 209 -26.96 -16.99 20.31
CA ASP A 209 -28.32 -17.17 20.80
C ASP A 209 -29.36 -16.27 20.13
N VAL A 210 -28.99 -15.50 19.10
CA VAL A 210 -29.99 -14.78 18.30
C VAL A 210 -30.50 -15.70 17.19
N VAL A 211 -31.75 -16.15 17.39
CA VAL A 211 -32.68 -16.73 16.40
C VAL A 211 -32.28 -16.38 14.96
N ALA A 212 -32.17 -17.42 14.12
CA ALA A 212 -31.83 -17.30 12.72
C ALA A 212 -32.59 -16.13 12.05
N PRO A 213 -31.90 -15.21 11.35
CA PRO A 213 -32.58 -14.09 10.71
C PRO A 213 -33.54 -14.63 9.64
N PRO A 214 -34.71 -13.97 9.44
CA PRO A 214 -35.66 -14.39 8.42
C PRO A 214 -34.98 -14.41 7.06
N ALA A 215 -35.27 -15.47 6.28
CA ALA A 215 -34.76 -15.70 4.93
C ALA A 215 -35.17 -14.57 3.99
N GLY A 216 -34.40 -13.49 3.97
CA GLY A 216 -34.69 -12.29 3.18
C GLY A 216 -33.47 -11.45 2.81
N SER A 217 -32.26 -12.00 2.94
CA SER A 217 -31.05 -11.35 2.45
C SER A 217 -31.10 -11.30 0.92
N ARG A 218 -31.43 -10.13 0.36
CA ARG A 218 -31.42 -9.86 -1.09
C ARG A 218 -30.18 -10.50 -1.72
N PRO A 219 -30.34 -11.34 -2.77
CA PRO A 219 -29.21 -12.02 -3.39
C PRO A 219 -28.24 -10.96 -3.94
N ARG A 220 -27.05 -10.87 -3.34
CA ARG A 220 -26.00 -10.01 -3.87
C ARG A 220 -25.63 -10.53 -5.25
N LEU A 221 -25.88 -9.73 -6.29
CA LEU A 221 -25.53 -10.02 -7.68
C LEU A 221 -24.07 -10.51 -7.81
N ALA A 222 -23.18 -9.97 -6.96
CA ALA A 222 -21.80 -10.41 -6.81
C ALA A 222 -21.65 -11.89 -6.39
N SER A 223 -22.46 -12.42 -5.46
CA SER A 223 -22.41 -13.84 -5.08
C SER A 223 -22.97 -14.75 -6.17
N PHE A 224 -23.92 -14.26 -6.95
CA PHE A 224 -24.48 -15.01 -8.08
C PHE A 224 -23.48 -15.11 -9.24
N VAL A 225 -22.84 -13.99 -9.62
CA VAL A 225 -21.76 -13.96 -10.63
C VAL A 225 -20.58 -14.81 -10.19
N HIS A 226 -20.17 -14.73 -8.91
CA HIS A 226 -19.06 -15.52 -8.39
C HIS A 226 -19.34 -17.03 -8.36
N ARG A 227 -20.61 -17.46 -8.31
CA ARG A 227 -20.99 -18.87 -8.24
C ARG A 227 -21.28 -19.50 -9.61
N ARG A 228 -21.68 -18.70 -10.61
CA ARG A 228 -22.03 -19.19 -11.96
C ARG A 228 -20.97 -18.90 -13.04
N VAL A 229 -20.19 -17.82 -12.92
CA VAL A 229 -19.26 -17.38 -13.97
C VAL A 229 -17.82 -17.78 -13.68
N LEU A 230 -17.41 -17.77 -12.40
CA LEU A 230 -16.03 -18.08 -12.03
C LEU A 230 -15.79 -19.60 -11.97
N PRO A 231 -14.72 -20.12 -12.62
CA PRO A 231 -14.33 -21.51 -12.47
C PRO A 231 -14.15 -21.87 -11.00
N ARG A 232 -14.56 -23.10 -10.61
CA ARG A 232 -14.47 -23.58 -9.21
C ARG A 232 -13.08 -23.36 -8.60
N ARG A 233 -12.03 -23.52 -9.40
CA ARG A 233 -10.62 -23.27 -9.00
C ARG A 233 -10.36 -21.81 -8.64
N LEU A 234 -10.87 -20.86 -9.42
CA LEU A 234 -10.67 -19.43 -9.16
C LEU A 234 -11.49 -18.97 -7.95
N SER A 235 -12.71 -19.50 -7.79
CA SER A 235 -13.53 -19.26 -6.60
C SER A 235 -12.85 -19.83 -5.34
N ALA A 236 -12.29 -21.03 -5.40
CA ALA A 236 -11.54 -21.63 -4.29
C ALA A 236 -10.27 -20.83 -3.96
N HIS A 237 -9.54 -20.38 -4.98
CA HIS A 237 -8.36 -19.54 -4.80
C HIS A 237 -8.71 -18.18 -4.15
N LEU A 238 -9.78 -17.52 -4.60
CA LEU A 238 -10.25 -16.26 -4.01
C LEU A 238 -10.77 -16.45 -2.59
N ALA A 239 -11.44 -17.57 -2.31
CA ALA A 239 -11.89 -17.90 -0.95
C ALA A 239 -10.68 -18.14 -0.02
N ALA A 240 -9.70 -18.92 -0.46
CA ALA A 240 -8.46 -19.16 0.27
C ALA A 240 -7.69 -17.85 0.53
N ARG A 241 -7.63 -16.94 -0.45
CA ARG A 241 -7.00 -15.63 -0.31
C ARG A 241 -7.76 -14.69 0.64
N ARG A 242 -9.09 -14.80 0.71
CA ARG A 242 -9.89 -14.05 1.68
C ARG A 242 -9.68 -14.59 3.09
N GLU A 243 -9.62 -15.91 3.24
CA GLU A 243 -9.40 -16.55 4.53
C GLU A 243 -8.00 -16.26 5.07
N SER A 244 -6.96 -16.30 4.22
CA SER A 244 -5.59 -15.91 4.60
C SER A 244 -5.47 -14.45 5.04
N GLY A 245 -6.35 -13.58 4.53
CA GLY A 245 -6.43 -12.18 4.90
C GLY A 245 -7.27 -11.91 6.15
N ARG A 246 -8.05 -12.88 6.63
CA ARG A 246 -8.99 -12.71 7.73
C ARG A 246 -8.30 -12.89 9.08
N ILE A 247 -8.51 -11.92 9.97
CA ILE A 247 -8.06 -11.99 11.35
C ILE A 247 -9.22 -12.50 12.21
N ASP A 248 -9.03 -13.63 12.88
CA ASP A 248 -9.98 -14.15 13.87
C ASP A 248 -9.70 -13.56 15.25
N TYR A 249 -10.34 -12.43 15.56
CA TYR A 249 -10.22 -11.76 16.85
C TYR A 249 -10.79 -12.56 18.02
N ARG A 250 -11.56 -13.63 17.77
CA ARG A 250 -12.11 -14.48 18.84
C ARG A 250 -11.02 -15.18 19.63
N ILE A 251 -9.85 -15.38 19.01
CA ILE A 251 -8.70 -16.02 19.65
C ILE A 251 -8.29 -15.24 20.90
N GLY A 252 -8.19 -13.90 20.83
CA GLY A 252 -7.76 -13.08 21.97
C GLY A 252 -8.61 -13.24 23.23
N HIS A 253 -9.88 -13.61 23.09
CA HIS A 253 -10.84 -13.77 24.19
C HIS A 253 -10.91 -15.18 24.78
N GLN A 254 -10.25 -16.16 24.16
CA GLN A 254 -10.27 -17.51 24.69
C GLN A 254 -9.37 -17.60 25.93
N PRO A 255 -9.67 -18.51 26.87
CA PRO A 255 -8.73 -18.90 27.91
C PRO A 255 -7.40 -19.35 27.29
N VAL A 256 -6.30 -19.16 28.01
CA VAL A 256 -4.94 -19.36 27.49
C VAL A 256 -4.75 -20.73 26.83
N ASP A 257 -5.21 -21.81 27.46
CA ASP A 257 -5.08 -23.17 26.91
C ASP A 257 -5.86 -23.35 25.61
N ARG A 258 -7.02 -22.70 25.49
CA ARG A 258 -7.83 -22.69 24.26
C ARG A 258 -7.19 -21.83 23.16
N ARG A 259 -6.52 -20.74 23.52
CA ARG A 259 -5.70 -19.94 22.57
C ARG A 259 -4.56 -20.76 22.02
N ILE A 260 -3.80 -21.44 22.88
CA ILE A 260 -2.69 -22.33 22.50
C ILE A 260 -3.20 -23.40 21.52
N ALA A 261 -4.28 -24.11 21.88
CA ALA A 261 -4.85 -25.13 21.02
C ALA A 261 -5.36 -24.57 19.67
N THR A 262 -5.96 -23.38 19.68
CA THR A 262 -6.41 -22.71 18.45
C THR A 262 -5.25 -22.28 17.57
N VAL A 263 -4.20 -21.69 18.13
CA VAL A 263 -2.97 -21.32 17.40
C VAL A 263 -2.32 -22.55 16.78
N GLN A 264 -2.17 -23.63 17.54
CA GLN A 264 -1.61 -24.89 17.05
C GLN A 264 -2.46 -25.49 15.94
N ARG A 265 -3.81 -25.44 16.04
CA ARG A 265 -4.72 -25.87 14.98
C ARG A 265 -4.62 -25.00 13.73
N LEU A 266 -4.54 -23.68 13.86
CA LEU A 266 -4.42 -22.79 12.71
C LEU A 266 -3.07 -22.94 12.00
N ALA A 267 -1.98 -23.11 12.75
CA ALA A 267 -0.70 -23.51 12.19
C ALA A 267 -0.81 -24.90 11.55
N ALA A 268 -1.51 -25.83 12.23
CA ALA A 268 -2.08 -27.11 11.78
C ALA A 268 -2.49 -27.15 10.29
N ASP A 269 -3.36 -26.21 9.97
CA ASP A 269 -4.03 -26.10 8.67
C ASP A 269 -3.13 -25.43 7.60
N GLY A 270 -2.02 -24.82 8.02
CA GLY A 270 -1.00 -24.22 7.18
C GLY A 270 -0.78 -22.74 7.51
N LEU A 271 0.49 -22.31 7.56
CA LEU A 271 0.86 -20.93 7.89
C LEU A 271 0.30 -19.93 6.88
N GLY A 272 0.20 -20.33 5.61
CA GLY A 272 -0.38 -19.52 4.53
C GLY A 272 -1.90 -19.33 4.62
N ALA A 273 -2.62 -20.30 5.18
CA ALA A 273 -4.09 -20.29 5.24
C ALA A 273 -4.63 -19.31 6.28
N HIS A 274 -3.88 -19.07 7.36
CA HIS A 274 -4.30 -18.23 8.49
C HIS A 274 -3.24 -17.19 8.88
N SER A 275 -2.41 -16.76 7.92
CA SER A 275 -1.26 -15.88 8.16
C SER A 275 -1.63 -14.58 8.87
N ALA A 276 -2.77 -13.96 8.53
CA ALA A 276 -3.24 -12.74 9.19
C ALA A 276 -3.54 -12.95 10.69
N SER A 277 -4.21 -14.05 11.03
CA SER A 277 -4.58 -14.38 12.41
C SER A 277 -3.35 -14.72 13.25
N LEU A 278 -2.41 -15.50 12.69
CA LEU A 278 -1.17 -15.87 13.36
C LEU A 278 -0.26 -14.65 13.58
N VAL A 279 -0.14 -13.75 12.59
CA VAL A 279 0.59 -12.48 12.76
C VAL A 279 -0.05 -11.62 13.84
N ALA A 280 -1.37 -11.56 13.89
CA ALA A 280 -2.08 -10.82 14.93
C ALA A 280 -1.78 -11.38 16.33
N VAL A 281 -1.76 -12.71 16.52
CA VAL A 281 -1.35 -13.33 17.80
C VAL A 281 0.09 -12.95 18.14
N ALA A 282 1.04 -13.05 17.19
CA ALA A 282 2.44 -12.68 17.40
C ALA A 282 2.64 -11.20 17.78
N THR A 283 1.72 -10.32 17.35
CA THR A 283 1.82 -8.87 17.56
C THR A 283 1.10 -8.40 18.82
N TYR A 284 0.01 -9.07 19.21
CA TYR A 284 -0.94 -8.53 20.20
C TYR A 284 -1.22 -9.45 21.40
N ASP A 285 -0.80 -10.72 21.40
CA ASP A 285 -0.97 -11.57 22.59
C ASP A 285 0.13 -11.26 23.62
N ASP A 286 -0.27 -11.14 24.88
CA ASP A 286 0.64 -10.80 25.99
C ASP A 286 1.07 -12.06 26.80
N ASP A 287 0.39 -13.20 26.62
CA ASP A 287 0.73 -14.42 27.37
C ASP A 287 1.90 -15.16 26.70
N ALA A 288 3.04 -15.18 27.39
CA ALA A 288 4.27 -15.82 26.91
C ALA A 288 4.08 -17.29 26.51
N ARG A 289 3.15 -18.03 27.13
CA ARG A 289 2.88 -19.44 26.79
C ARG A 289 2.21 -19.56 25.42
N VAL A 290 1.35 -18.61 25.06
CA VAL A 290 0.71 -18.56 23.74
C VAL A 290 1.74 -18.21 22.68
N LEU A 291 2.60 -17.24 22.94
CA LEU A 291 3.68 -16.83 22.03
C LEU A 291 4.71 -17.94 21.83
N GLU A 292 5.09 -18.65 22.90
CA GLU A 292 5.97 -19.82 22.83
C GLU A 292 5.34 -20.95 22.00
N ALA A 293 4.07 -21.27 22.24
CA ALA A 293 3.34 -22.26 21.46
C ALA A 293 3.25 -21.88 19.97
N LEU A 294 3.06 -20.58 19.66
CA LEU A 294 3.08 -20.07 18.29
C LEU A 294 4.47 -20.25 17.65
N ALA A 295 5.54 -19.86 18.35
CA ALA A 295 6.90 -19.97 17.85
C ALA A 295 7.27 -21.43 17.53
N LEU A 296 6.94 -22.37 18.42
CA LEU A 296 7.13 -23.80 18.20
C LEU A 296 6.30 -24.33 17.02
N ALA A 297 5.04 -23.91 16.90
CA ALA A 297 4.18 -24.32 15.79
C ALA A 297 4.69 -23.79 14.44
N VAL A 298 5.24 -22.57 14.39
CA VAL A 298 5.90 -22.01 13.20
C VAL A 298 7.21 -22.76 12.90
N ALA A 299 8.00 -23.08 13.92
CA ALA A 299 9.26 -23.81 13.77
C ALA A 299 9.04 -25.23 13.22
N ALA A 300 7.99 -25.93 13.66
CA ALA A 300 7.58 -27.24 13.15
C ALA A 300 7.19 -27.21 11.65
N ARG A 301 6.92 -26.02 11.09
CA ARG A 301 6.44 -25.80 9.71
C ARG A 301 7.39 -24.96 8.86
N GLN A 302 8.69 -25.00 9.15
CA GLN A 302 9.70 -24.33 8.32
C GLN A 302 9.77 -24.87 6.89
N TRP A 303 9.31 -26.10 6.66
CA TRP A 303 9.27 -26.76 5.35
C TRP A 303 8.19 -26.21 4.41
N GLU A 304 7.17 -25.49 4.91
CA GLU A 304 6.10 -24.95 4.05
C GLU A 304 6.63 -23.90 3.05
N PRO A 305 6.09 -23.81 1.83
CA PRO A 305 6.48 -22.78 0.88
C PRO A 305 6.11 -21.38 1.40
N VAL A 306 6.98 -20.40 1.12
CA VAL A 306 6.70 -18.99 1.43
C VAL A 306 5.70 -18.46 0.41
N VAL A 307 4.41 -18.47 0.78
CA VAL A 307 3.31 -18.04 -0.09
C VAL A 307 2.99 -16.54 0.00
N ASP A 308 3.45 -15.86 1.06
CA ASP A 308 3.23 -14.42 1.29
C ASP A 308 4.28 -13.86 2.29
N ALA A 309 4.49 -12.55 2.28
CA ALA A 309 5.43 -11.83 3.16
C ALA A 309 5.13 -12.04 4.65
N ARG A 310 3.85 -12.27 5.00
CA ARG A 310 3.43 -12.58 6.38
C ARG A 310 4.00 -13.89 6.90
N VAL A 311 4.17 -14.90 6.05
CA VAL A 311 4.78 -16.19 6.44
C VAL A 311 6.27 -15.99 6.71
N SER A 312 6.96 -15.19 5.89
CA SER A 312 8.36 -14.81 6.14
C SER A 312 8.50 -14.03 7.45
N ALA A 313 7.60 -13.06 7.70
CA ALA A 313 7.59 -12.28 8.93
C ALA A 313 7.38 -13.16 10.16
N LEU A 314 6.42 -14.09 10.13
CA LEU A 314 6.19 -15.06 11.21
C LEU A 314 7.41 -15.93 11.49
N ARG A 315 8.12 -16.39 10.46
CA ARG A 315 9.33 -17.20 10.63
C ARG A 315 10.49 -16.41 11.24
N LEU A 316 10.69 -15.17 10.78
CA LEU A 316 11.70 -14.28 11.35
C LEU A 316 11.38 -13.95 12.82
N TRP A 317 10.11 -13.62 13.09
CA TRP A 317 9.62 -13.39 14.44
C TRP A 317 9.84 -14.61 15.34
N ALA A 318 9.44 -15.81 14.91
CA ALA A 318 9.60 -17.03 15.71
C ALA A 318 11.06 -17.36 16.01
N ARG A 319 11.98 -17.12 15.06
CA ARG A 319 13.42 -17.26 15.29
C ARG A 319 13.93 -16.26 16.34
N GLY A 320 13.54 -15.00 16.23
CA GLY A 320 13.90 -13.97 17.20
C GLY A 320 13.35 -14.29 18.59
N TRP A 321 12.10 -14.76 18.66
CA TRP A 321 11.46 -15.18 19.91
C TRP A 321 12.23 -16.32 20.59
N MET A 322 12.52 -17.41 19.86
CA MET A 322 13.27 -18.54 20.43
C MET A 322 14.69 -18.16 20.87
N GLN A 323 15.36 -17.26 20.15
CA GLN A 323 16.68 -16.75 20.56
C GLN A 323 16.60 -15.94 21.86
N ALA A 324 15.55 -15.11 22.01
CA ALA A 324 15.32 -14.34 23.23
C ALA A 324 14.91 -15.22 24.41
N SER A 325 14.06 -16.23 24.19
CA SER A 325 13.63 -17.19 25.22
C SER A 325 14.80 -18.02 25.75
N GLY A 326 15.72 -18.46 24.89
CA GLY A 326 16.92 -19.21 25.33
C GLY A 326 17.81 -18.43 26.31
N HIS A 327 17.89 -17.10 26.17
CA HIS A 327 18.65 -16.25 27.11
C HIS A 327 17.92 -16.02 28.44
N ARG A 328 16.60 -16.24 28.51
CA ARG A 328 15.82 -16.11 29.76
C ARG A 328 16.01 -17.30 30.69
N ASP A 329 16.19 -18.50 30.14
CA ASP A 329 16.45 -19.70 30.94
C ASP A 329 17.87 -19.74 31.53
N ASP A 330 18.82 -19.01 30.93
CA ASP A 330 20.21 -18.86 31.38
C ASP A 330 20.42 -17.74 32.41
N ALA A 331 19.39 -16.93 32.71
CA ALA A 331 19.49 -15.90 33.74
C ALA A 331 19.64 -16.55 35.14
N PRO A 332 20.64 -16.16 35.95
CA PRO A 332 20.83 -16.73 37.28
C PRO A 332 19.58 -16.48 38.13
N ARG A 333 18.87 -17.55 38.51
CA ARG A 333 17.76 -17.46 39.45
C ARG A 333 18.26 -16.75 40.72
N PRO A 334 17.57 -15.71 41.22
CA PRO A 334 17.96 -15.07 42.47
C PRO A 334 17.96 -16.13 43.58
N ARG A 335 19.15 -16.39 44.14
CA ARG A 335 19.30 -17.24 45.32
C ARG A 335 18.40 -16.66 46.41
N ARG A 336 17.42 -17.46 46.86
CA ARG A 336 16.69 -17.14 48.10
C ARG A 336 17.72 -16.89 49.21
N PRO A 337 17.54 -15.85 50.04
CA PRO A 337 18.44 -15.62 51.16
C PRO A 337 18.23 -16.76 52.16
N HIS A 338 19.14 -17.73 52.15
CA HIS A 338 19.27 -18.64 53.28
C HIS A 338 20.03 -17.92 54.38
N GLY A 339 19.43 -17.97 55.57
CA GLY A 339 19.85 -17.27 56.76
C GLY A 339 21.30 -17.55 57.14
N ALA A 340 21.82 -16.57 57.87
CA ALA A 340 23.10 -16.52 58.50
C ALA A 340 23.58 -17.86 59.08
N HIS A 341 24.81 -18.26 58.72
CA HIS A 341 25.75 -18.78 59.70
C HIS A 341 27.20 -18.50 59.27
N ALA A 342 27.88 -17.79 60.19
CA ALA A 342 29.30 -17.71 60.52
C ALA A 342 30.37 -18.22 59.54
N ALA A 343 31.31 -17.30 59.25
CA ALA A 343 32.68 -17.59 58.77
C ALA A 343 33.51 -18.32 59.87
N PRO A 344 34.68 -18.90 59.53
CA PRO A 344 35.90 -18.07 59.40
C PRO A 344 36.92 -18.48 58.33
N ASP A 345 37.70 -17.45 57.96
CA ASP A 345 39.13 -17.37 57.59
C ASP A 345 39.83 -18.40 56.67
N GLY A 346 40.45 -17.84 55.62
CA GLY A 346 41.44 -18.50 54.79
C GLY A 346 41.82 -17.66 53.58
N ALA A 347 42.59 -16.60 53.80
CA ALA A 347 43.12 -15.73 52.75
C ALA A 347 44.19 -16.45 51.90
N VAL A 348 44.01 -16.44 50.58
CA VAL A 348 45.10 -16.61 49.60
C VAL A 348 44.95 -15.54 48.52
N THR A 349 45.89 -14.61 48.51
CA THR A 349 46.02 -13.51 47.54
C THR A 349 46.67 -14.03 46.26
N ALA A 350 46.00 -13.93 45.12
CA ALA A 350 46.57 -14.19 43.80
C ALA A 350 46.67 -12.87 42.98
N PRO A 351 47.65 -12.75 42.05
CA PRO A 351 47.98 -11.48 41.42
C PRO A 351 46.92 -11.02 40.40
N ARG A 352 46.56 -9.73 40.45
CA ARG A 352 45.77 -9.03 39.42
C ARG A 352 46.53 -9.02 38.10
N THR A 353 46.02 -9.75 37.11
CA THR A 353 46.34 -9.52 35.70
C THR A 353 45.50 -8.35 35.17
N ALA A 354 46.15 -7.46 34.41
CA ALA A 354 45.56 -6.26 33.84
C ALA A 354 44.43 -6.59 32.84
N PRO A 355 43.39 -5.75 32.74
CA PRO A 355 42.33 -5.95 31.75
C PRO A 355 42.86 -5.69 30.34
N PRO A 356 42.41 -6.46 29.32
CA PRO A 356 42.73 -6.19 27.93
C PRO A 356 42.12 -4.84 27.49
N PRO A 357 42.73 -4.16 26.50
CA PRO A 357 42.23 -2.89 26.00
C PRO A 357 40.81 -3.04 25.44
N ALA A 358 39.96 -2.06 25.74
CA ALA A 358 38.57 -2.00 25.34
C ALA A 358 38.41 -2.22 23.83
N ARG A 359 37.78 -3.35 23.45
CA ARG A 359 37.19 -3.48 22.13
C ARG A 359 36.05 -2.49 22.06
N GLY A 360 36.10 -1.59 21.07
CA GLY A 360 35.06 -0.60 20.82
C GLY A 360 33.68 -1.25 20.87
N ALA A 361 32.76 -0.59 21.59
CA ALA A 361 31.40 -1.05 21.75
C ALA A 361 30.78 -1.30 20.37
N LEU A 362 30.43 -2.55 20.10
CA LEU A 362 29.46 -2.84 19.05
C LEU A 362 28.17 -2.11 19.44
N PRO A 363 27.48 -1.46 18.49
CA PRO A 363 26.21 -0.82 18.79
C PRO A 363 25.26 -1.86 19.38
N THR A 364 24.76 -1.58 20.58
CA THR A 364 23.72 -2.37 21.23
C THR A 364 22.55 -2.50 20.25
N PRO A 365 22.06 -3.71 19.95
CA PRO A 365 20.84 -3.86 19.18
C PRO A 365 19.74 -3.04 19.85
N LEU A 366 19.09 -2.17 19.08
CA LEU A 366 17.91 -1.45 19.57
C LEU A 366 16.89 -2.50 20.02
N ASP A 367 16.59 -2.50 21.32
CA ASP A 367 15.54 -3.32 21.88
C ASP A 367 14.21 -2.80 21.33
N PHE A 368 13.51 -3.64 20.57
CA PHE A 368 12.18 -3.35 20.04
C PHE A 368 11.08 -3.72 21.05
N ALA A 369 11.44 -4.14 22.27
CA ALA A 369 10.49 -4.27 23.35
C ALA A 369 9.87 -2.90 23.67
N ARG A 370 8.54 -2.89 23.84
CA ARG A 370 7.79 -1.73 24.31
C ARG A 370 8.40 -1.24 25.63
N PRO A 371 8.56 0.09 25.84
CA PRO A 371 8.91 0.61 27.16
C PRO A 371 7.88 0.15 28.20
N HIS A 372 8.35 -0.20 29.39
CA HIS A 372 7.47 -0.52 30.49
C HIS A 372 6.65 0.73 30.84
N PRO A 373 5.38 0.61 31.26
CA PRO A 373 4.56 1.77 31.63
C PRO A 373 5.12 2.60 32.80
N GLU A 374 6.16 2.10 33.48
CA GLU A 374 6.89 2.80 34.54
C GLU A 374 8.02 3.70 34.00
N ASP A 375 8.36 3.60 32.70
CA ASP A 375 9.45 4.35 32.05
C ASP A 375 8.96 5.59 31.26
N LEU A 376 7.68 5.96 31.37
CA LEU A 376 7.13 7.18 30.77
C LEU A 376 7.04 8.29 31.85
N PRO A 377 7.52 9.52 31.56
CA PRO A 377 7.53 10.62 32.51
C PRO A 377 6.13 11.13 32.90
#